data_AF-A0A8K1FA71-F1
#
_entry.id   AF-A0A8K1FA71-F1
#
_cell.length_a   1.000
_cell.length_b   1.000
_cell.length_c   1.000
_cell.angle_alpha   90.00
_cell.angle_beta   90.00
_cell.angle_gamma   90.00
#
_symmetry.space_group_name_H-M   'P 1'
#
loop_
_entity.id
_entity.type
_entity.pdbx_description
1 polymer ?
#
loop_
_entity_poly.entity_id
_entity_poly.type
_entity_poly.pdbx_seq_one_letter_code
_entity_poly.pdbx_strand_id
1 'polypeptide(L)'
;MAEKQPSATTTSELVEADELIALIKAIKFAYEDYGVKRVHDQIKTHGGKFEHVPLKRVKKYMQKLGMTNTQEEAKTTEDAPVPAAATSGKKKADLKQQAQASAKKGAIQLMTVGVSSKSERPQQQSETMEDTESKWLPVKLDEPASKVKQFPHQAVIRMTSSDEGDATGEKGEIYKIQVAMLPGGALSTVDPMLVYNKARNRKTFLHPDSPAYLPVQRKIEGRGFNGAVGGAKAYFWGRYRKEDDMVYINTEELAPVQKW
;
A
#
# COMPACT_ATOMS: atom_id res chain seq x y z
N MET A 1 -64.70 -15.27 -23.73
CA MET A 1 -63.62 -15.13 -22.74
C MET A 1 -62.31 -15.35 -23.48
N ALA A 2 -61.52 -14.30 -23.67
CA ALA A 2 -60.26 -14.36 -24.42
C ALA A 2 -59.10 -14.26 -23.43
N GLU A 3 -58.33 -15.34 -23.33
CA GLU A 3 -57.20 -15.49 -22.42
C GLU A 3 -55.98 -14.77 -23.03
N LYS A 4 -55.55 -13.71 -22.34
CA LYS A 4 -54.49 -12.80 -22.78
C LYS A 4 -53.14 -13.43 -22.42
N GLN A 5 -52.43 -13.97 -23.41
CA GLN A 5 -51.08 -14.51 -23.22
C GLN A 5 -50.09 -13.40 -22.80
N PRO A 6 -49.21 -13.66 -21.80
CA PRO A 6 -48.14 -12.75 -21.43
C PRO A 6 -47.05 -12.77 -22.50
N SER A 7 -46.82 -11.62 -23.14
CA SER A 7 -45.70 -11.40 -24.05
C SER A 7 -44.38 -11.54 -23.30
N ALA A 8 -43.59 -12.55 -23.67
CA ALA A 8 -42.23 -12.73 -23.21
C ALA A 8 -41.36 -11.55 -23.67
N THR A 9 -41.17 -10.58 -22.79
CA THR A 9 -40.12 -9.58 -22.94
C THR A 9 -38.78 -10.31 -22.84
N THR A 10 -38.16 -10.63 -23.97
CA THR A 10 -36.75 -10.98 -24.08
C THR A 10 -35.92 -9.77 -23.66
N THR A 11 -35.86 -9.52 -22.36
CA THR A 11 -34.78 -8.76 -21.73
C THR A 11 -33.53 -9.58 -21.93
N SER A 12 -32.91 -9.40 -23.10
CA SER A 12 -31.49 -9.63 -23.35
C SER A 12 -30.74 -9.44 -22.05
N GLU A 13 -30.18 -10.54 -21.55
CA GLU A 13 -29.45 -10.69 -20.31
C GLU A 13 -28.33 -9.64 -20.25
N LEU A 14 -28.67 -8.45 -19.77
CA LEU A 14 -27.78 -7.30 -19.75
C LEU A 14 -26.73 -7.60 -18.68
N VAL A 15 -25.51 -7.88 -19.12
CA VAL A 15 -24.36 -8.05 -18.23
C VAL A 15 -24.32 -6.89 -17.23
N GLU A 16 -24.27 -7.24 -15.95
CA GLU A 16 -24.19 -6.28 -14.87
C GLU A 16 -22.90 -5.45 -14.98
N ALA A 17 -22.98 -4.17 -14.61
CA ALA A 17 -21.84 -3.27 -14.75
C ALA A 17 -20.64 -3.73 -13.91
N ASP A 18 -20.90 -4.24 -12.71
CA ASP A 18 -19.86 -4.61 -11.75
C ASP A 18 -19.11 -5.88 -12.17
N GLU A 19 -19.82 -6.88 -12.71
CA GLU A 19 -19.20 -8.08 -13.28
C GLU A 19 -18.30 -7.75 -14.47
N LEU A 20 -18.76 -6.89 -15.39
CA LEU A 20 -17.97 -6.47 -16.54
C LEU A 20 -16.72 -5.68 -16.11
N ILE A 21 -16.84 -4.81 -15.10
CA ILE A 21 -15.71 -4.07 -14.53
C ILE A 21 -14.70 -5.03 -13.88
N ALA A 22 -15.16 -6.02 -13.12
CA ALA A 22 -14.31 -7.02 -12.51
C ALA A 22 -13.52 -7.82 -13.56
N LEU A 23 -14.19 -8.23 -14.65
CA LEU A 23 -13.56 -8.96 -15.73
C LEU A 23 -12.52 -8.11 -16.49
N ILE A 24 -12.84 -6.84 -16.77
CA ILE A 24 -11.88 -5.89 -17.39
C ILE A 24 -10.63 -5.75 -16.52
N LYS A 25 -10.78 -5.60 -15.20
CA LYS A 25 -9.65 -5.50 -14.26
C LYS A 25 -8.79 -6.76 -14.27
N ALA A 26 -9.41 -7.94 -14.26
CA ALA A 26 -8.69 -9.22 -14.27
C ALA A 26 -7.87 -9.39 -15.57
N ILE A 27 -8.46 -9.12 -16.73
CA ILE A 27 -7.76 -9.21 -18.03
C ILE A 27 -6.62 -8.19 -18.09
N LYS A 28 -6.84 -6.96 -17.60
CA LYS A 28 -5.80 -5.93 -17.58
C LYS A 28 -4.66 -6.21 -16.61
N PHE A 29 -4.95 -6.84 -15.49
CA PHE A 29 -3.93 -7.29 -14.54
C PHE A 29 -3.07 -8.42 -15.13
N ALA A 30 -3.66 -9.32 -15.92
CA ALA A 30 -2.92 -10.38 -16.59
C ALA A 30 -2.12 -9.89 -17.81
N TYR A 31 -2.61 -8.86 -18.51
CA TYR A 31 -2.01 -8.32 -19.74
C TYR A 31 -2.00 -6.78 -19.74
N GLU A 32 -0.99 -6.20 -19.10
CA GLU A 32 -0.89 -4.75 -18.94
C GLU A 32 -0.89 -3.99 -20.27
N ASP A 33 -0.31 -4.57 -21.33
CA ASP A 33 -0.18 -3.97 -22.66
C ASP A 33 -1.45 -4.02 -23.52
N TYR A 34 -2.51 -4.72 -23.08
CA TYR A 34 -3.69 -4.94 -23.93
C TYR A 34 -4.51 -3.66 -24.16
N GLY A 35 -4.53 -3.12 -25.39
CA GLY A 35 -5.47 -2.05 -25.74
C GLY A 35 -6.94 -2.45 -25.59
N VAL A 36 -7.85 -1.46 -25.65
CA VAL A 36 -9.31 -1.66 -25.49
C VAL A 36 -9.85 -2.78 -26.40
N LYS A 37 -9.34 -2.87 -27.63
CA LYS A 37 -9.75 -3.90 -28.61
C LYS A 37 -9.38 -5.31 -28.15
N ARG A 38 -8.13 -5.54 -27.71
CA ARG A 38 -7.68 -6.85 -27.22
C ARG A 38 -8.41 -7.27 -25.95
N VAL A 39 -8.70 -6.33 -25.05
CA VAL A 39 -9.53 -6.61 -23.86
C VAL A 39 -10.94 -7.03 -24.26
N HIS A 40 -11.55 -6.37 -25.25
CA HIS A 40 -12.88 -6.73 -25.76
C HIS A 40 -12.91 -8.10 -26.43
N ASP A 41 -11.91 -8.41 -27.26
CA ASP A 41 -11.78 -9.72 -27.90
C ASP A 41 -11.66 -10.82 -26.82
N GLN A 42 -10.86 -10.58 -25.77
CA GLN A 42 -10.74 -11.51 -24.65
C GLN A 42 -12.06 -11.68 -23.88
N ILE A 43 -12.82 -10.61 -23.63
CA ILE A 43 -14.14 -10.69 -22.99
C ILE A 43 -15.09 -11.59 -23.78
N LYS A 44 -15.07 -11.53 -25.11
CA LYS A 44 -15.90 -12.39 -25.96
C LYS A 44 -15.54 -13.87 -25.86
N THR A 45 -14.26 -14.20 -25.63
CA THR A 45 -13.84 -15.60 -25.45
C THR A 45 -14.44 -16.25 -24.20
N HIS A 46 -14.91 -15.47 -23.21
CA HIS A 46 -15.63 -16.00 -22.05
C HIS A 46 -17.06 -16.49 -22.37
N GLY A 47 -17.61 -16.15 -23.54
CA GLY A 47 -18.92 -16.62 -24.01
C GLY A 47 -20.12 -16.15 -23.17
N GLY A 48 -21.28 -16.77 -23.42
CA GLY A 48 -22.52 -16.52 -22.69
C GLY A 48 -22.98 -15.05 -22.76
N LYS A 49 -23.34 -14.46 -21.61
CA LYS A 49 -23.76 -13.06 -21.53
C LYS A 49 -22.71 -12.05 -22.01
N PHE A 50 -21.42 -12.40 -22.03
CA PHE A 50 -20.34 -11.51 -22.44
C PHE A 50 -20.15 -11.41 -23.95
N GLU A 51 -20.69 -12.35 -24.72
CA GLU A 51 -20.51 -12.42 -26.18
C GLU A 51 -21.05 -11.17 -26.91
N HIS A 52 -22.14 -10.61 -26.38
CA HIS A 52 -22.87 -9.49 -26.96
C HIS A 52 -22.44 -8.13 -26.40
N VAL A 53 -21.38 -8.07 -25.59
CA VAL A 53 -20.94 -6.81 -24.98
C VAL A 53 -20.38 -5.87 -26.06
N PRO A 54 -20.89 -4.64 -26.21
CA PRO A 54 -20.40 -3.72 -27.22
C PRO A 54 -19.06 -3.08 -26.82
N LEU A 55 -18.14 -2.94 -27.78
CA LEU A 55 -16.80 -2.35 -27.58
C LEU A 55 -16.87 -0.95 -26.94
N LYS A 56 -17.88 -0.15 -27.29
CA LYS A 56 -18.11 1.19 -26.71
C LYS A 56 -18.29 1.14 -25.19
N ARG A 57 -18.98 0.11 -24.68
CA ARG A 57 -19.23 -0.07 -23.25
C ARG A 57 -17.95 -0.46 -22.51
N VAL A 58 -17.14 -1.36 -23.10
CA VAL A 58 -15.80 -1.72 -22.58
C VAL A 58 -14.89 -0.49 -22.55
N LYS A 59 -14.82 0.30 -23.64
CA LYS A 59 -14.05 1.54 -23.70
C LYS A 59 -14.42 2.51 -22.57
N LYS A 60 -15.72 2.72 -22.35
CA LYS A 60 -16.23 3.61 -21.31
C LYS A 60 -15.77 3.19 -19.90
N TYR A 61 -15.85 1.90 -19.57
CA TYR A 61 -15.41 1.41 -18.26
C TYR A 61 -13.88 1.44 -18.11
N MET A 62 -13.14 1.09 -19.16
CA MET A 62 -11.68 1.14 -19.14
C MET A 62 -11.15 2.58 -18.97
N GLN A 63 -11.80 3.56 -19.59
CA GLN A 63 -11.52 4.98 -19.39
C GLN A 63 -11.89 5.45 -17.97
N LYS A 64 -13.04 5.00 -17.43
CA LYS A 64 -13.45 5.29 -16.04
C LYS A 64 -12.46 4.75 -15.01
N LEU A 65 -11.74 3.67 -15.33
CA LEU A 65 -10.69 3.08 -14.49
C LEU A 65 -9.32 3.74 -14.65
N GLY A 66 -9.15 4.69 -15.59
CA GLY A 66 -7.84 5.29 -15.89
C GLY A 66 -6.86 4.34 -16.58
N MET A 67 -7.35 3.26 -17.20
CA MET A 67 -6.52 2.21 -17.83
C MET A 67 -6.30 2.40 -19.34
N THR A 68 -6.85 3.48 -19.92
CA THR A 68 -6.53 3.88 -21.30
C THR A 68 -5.39 4.89 -21.25
N ASN A 69 -4.21 4.54 -21.77
CA ASN A 69 -3.19 5.51 -22.13
C ASN A 69 -3.74 6.35 -23.28
N THR A 70 -4.49 7.39 -22.93
CA THR A 70 -4.95 8.41 -23.87
C THR A 70 -3.71 9.23 -24.24
N GLN A 71 -2.93 8.75 -25.21
CA GLN A 71 -2.26 9.67 -26.10
C GLN A 71 -3.37 10.28 -26.96
N GLU A 72 -3.87 11.42 -26.51
CA GLU A 72 -4.65 12.33 -27.33
C GLU A 72 -3.75 12.78 -28.49
N GLU A 73 -3.85 12.10 -29.62
CA GLU A 73 -3.50 12.70 -30.90
C GLU A 73 -4.45 13.89 -31.11
N ALA A 74 -3.95 15.07 -30.78
CA ALA A 74 -4.52 16.34 -31.19
C ALA A 74 -4.59 16.32 -32.73
N LYS A 75 -5.79 16.08 -33.26
CA LYS A 75 -6.07 16.19 -34.68
C LYS A 75 -6.05 17.68 -35.04
N THR A 76 -4.93 18.12 -35.58
CA THR A 76 -4.70 19.42 -36.20
C THR A 76 -5.81 19.69 -37.23
N THR A 77 -6.52 20.80 -37.04
CA THR A 77 -7.32 21.42 -38.10
C THR A 77 -6.73 22.82 -38.27
N GLU A 78 -5.74 22.94 -39.16
CA GLU A 78 -5.33 24.22 -39.75
C GLU A 78 -6.37 24.59 -40.83
N ASP A 79 -6.96 25.79 -40.75
CA ASP A 79 -6.62 26.87 -41.70
C ASP A 79 -7.26 28.23 -41.31
N ALA A 80 -6.52 29.31 -41.63
CA ALA A 80 -6.88 30.73 -41.77
C ALA A 80 -6.89 31.72 -40.55
N PRO A 81 -6.53 33.01 -40.76
CA PRO A 81 -5.68 33.80 -39.85
C PRO A 81 -6.29 35.10 -39.25
N VAL A 82 -5.80 35.45 -38.04
CA VAL A 82 -5.34 36.76 -37.46
C VAL A 82 -6.03 38.07 -37.98
N PRO A 83 -6.52 39.03 -37.11
CA PRO A 83 -5.60 39.79 -36.25
C PRO A 83 -6.05 40.36 -34.88
N ALA A 84 -5.02 40.46 -34.04
CA ALA A 84 -4.64 41.50 -33.08
C ALA A 84 -5.69 42.41 -32.40
N ALA A 85 -5.72 42.35 -31.06
CA ALA A 85 -5.67 43.55 -30.21
C ALA A 85 -5.23 43.19 -28.79
N ALA A 86 -4.43 44.09 -28.21
CA ALA A 86 -3.82 44.03 -26.88
C ALA A 86 -4.85 43.98 -25.74
N THR A 87 -4.42 43.60 -24.52
CA THR A 87 -4.39 44.48 -23.33
C THR A 87 -3.97 43.69 -22.08
N SER A 88 -3.19 44.38 -21.25
CA SER A 88 -2.64 44.08 -19.92
C SER A 88 -3.47 43.25 -18.92
N GLY A 89 -2.77 42.49 -18.06
CA GLY A 89 -3.37 41.92 -16.83
C GLY A 89 -2.34 41.34 -15.85
N LYS A 90 -1.83 42.18 -14.94
CA LYS A 90 -1.04 41.83 -13.75
C LYS A 90 -1.84 40.96 -12.75
N LYS A 91 -1.10 40.19 -11.94
CA LYS A 91 -1.45 39.53 -10.66
C LYS A 91 -2.27 38.23 -10.72
N LYS A 92 -1.60 37.09 -10.51
CA LYS A 92 -2.11 35.89 -9.81
C LYS A 92 -0.97 34.88 -9.58
N ALA A 93 0.01 35.27 -8.76
CA ALA A 93 0.93 34.33 -8.13
C ALA A 93 0.78 34.59 -6.64
N ASP A 94 -0.03 33.77 -5.96
CA ASP A 94 0.07 33.50 -4.50
C ASP A 94 -1.06 32.60 -3.97
N LEU A 95 -2.14 32.36 -4.72
CA LEU A 95 -3.25 31.52 -4.24
C LEU A 95 -3.19 30.03 -4.66
N LYS A 96 -2.12 29.60 -5.33
CA LYS A 96 -1.99 28.21 -5.83
C LYS A 96 -1.10 27.30 -4.98
N GLN A 97 -0.28 27.86 -4.08
CA GLN A 97 0.54 27.07 -3.15
C GLN A 97 -0.19 26.64 -1.87
N GLN A 98 -1.26 27.33 -1.47
CA GLN A 98 -2.01 26.96 -0.27
C GLN A 98 -3.11 25.89 -0.48
N ALA A 99 -3.49 25.62 -1.74
CA ALA A 99 -4.49 24.58 -2.08
C ALA A 99 -3.88 23.19 -2.33
N GLN A 100 -2.55 23.08 -2.50
CA GLN A 100 -1.86 21.78 -2.62
C GLN A 100 -1.38 21.20 -1.28
N ALA A 101 -1.41 21.98 -0.19
CA ALA A 101 -1.04 21.51 1.14
C ALA A 101 -2.21 20.82 1.88
N SER A 102 -3.46 21.10 1.54
CA SER A 102 -4.64 20.61 2.27
C SER A 102 -5.35 19.41 1.62
N ALA A 103 -5.03 19.05 0.37
CA ALA A 103 -5.62 17.90 -0.33
C ALA A 103 -4.94 16.54 -0.06
N LYS A 104 -3.88 16.50 0.77
CA LYS A 104 -3.15 15.26 1.10
C LYS A 104 -3.60 14.60 2.42
N LYS A 105 -4.51 15.20 3.18
CA LYS A 105 -5.14 14.55 4.35
C LYS A 105 -6.22 13.56 3.88
N GLY A 106 -5.79 12.38 3.43
CA GLY A 106 -6.70 11.27 3.09
C GLY A 106 -6.31 10.43 1.89
N ALA A 107 -5.24 10.79 1.17
CA ALA A 107 -4.72 9.93 0.11
C ALA A 107 -4.13 8.66 0.73
N ILE A 108 -4.78 7.51 0.49
CA ILE A 108 -4.28 6.21 0.90
C ILE A 108 -3.03 5.93 0.07
N GLN A 109 -1.85 6.15 0.65
CA GLN A 109 -0.59 5.81 -0.01
C GLN A 109 -0.27 4.33 0.23
N LEU A 110 -0.50 3.52 -0.81
CA LEU A 110 -0.09 2.12 -0.85
C LEU A 110 1.43 2.08 -1.06
N MET A 111 2.19 1.65 -0.06
CA MET A 111 3.64 1.47 -0.18
C MET A 111 4.04 0.03 0.12
N THR A 112 4.78 -0.58 -0.79
CA THR A 112 5.41 -1.89 -0.60
C THR A 112 6.72 -1.69 0.18
N VAL A 113 6.83 -2.28 1.36
CA VAL A 113 8.05 -2.25 2.18
C VAL A 113 9.14 -3.05 1.46
N GLY A 114 10.30 -2.43 1.22
CA GLY A 114 11.49 -3.07 0.63
C GLY A 114 11.71 -2.86 -0.87
N VAL A 115 10.79 -2.24 -1.62
CA VAL A 115 10.99 -2.00 -3.08
C VAL A 115 11.12 -0.51 -3.43
N SER A 116 10.43 0.39 -2.73
CA SER A 116 10.44 1.83 -3.06
C SER A 116 10.42 2.79 -1.88
N SER A 117 10.18 2.31 -0.66
CA SER A 117 10.33 3.12 0.55
C SER A 117 11.66 2.83 1.22
N LYS A 118 12.58 3.80 1.17
CA LYS A 118 13.77 3.80 2.01
C LYS A 118 13.46 4.49 3.32
N SER A 119 14.03 4.00 4.41
CA SER A 119 13.92 4.64 5.72
C SER A 119 14.59 6.02 5.70
N GLU A 120 13.99 7.02 6.37
CA GLU A 120 14.61 8.34 6.50
C GLU A 120 15.72 8.28 7.56
N ARG A 121 16.92 8.72 7.18
CA ARG A 121 18.10 8.71 8.06
C ARG A 121 18.30 10.11 8.65
N PRO A 122 18.01 10.35 9.93
CA PRO A 122 18.32 11.63 10.54
C PRO A 122 19.84 11.86 10.63
N GLN A 123 20.25 13.12 10.53
CA GLN A 123 21.60 13.54 10.86
C GLN A 123 21.67 13.81 12.37
N GLN A 124 21.94 12.78 13.17
CA GLN A 124 22.15 12.94 14.62
C GLN A 124 23.54 12.43 15.03
N GLN A 125 24.11 13.11 16.04
CA GLN A 125 25.41 12.82 16.63
C GLN A 125 25.35 11.55 17.48
N SER A 126 26.32 10.66 17.30
CA SER A 126 26.44 9.38 18.00
C SER A 126 26.99 9.58 19.41
N GLU A 127 26.20 9.29 20.45
CA GLU A 127 26.70 9.12 21.81
C GLU A 127 27.12 7.66 22.03
N THR A 128 28.37 7.44 22.41
CA THR A 128 28.92 6.12 22.71
C THR A 128 28.46 5.69 24.09
N MET A 129 27.33 4.97 24.18
CA MET A 129 26.92 4.32 25.42
C MET A 129 27.55 2.92 25.50
N GLU A 130 28.39 2.68 26.52
CA GLU A 130 28.81 1.34 26.93
C GLU A 130 27.58 0.60 27.45
N ASP A 131 26.92 -0.15 26.56
CA ASP A 131 25.72 -0.89 26.91
C ASP A 131 26.05 -2.38 26.91
N THR A 132 25.65 -3.06 27.98
CA THR A 132 25.79 -4.52 28.12
C THR A 132 25.24 -5.21 26.87
N GLU A 133 26.13 -5.82 26.10
CA GLU A 133 25.92 -6.25 24.72
C GLU A 133 24.79 -7.28 24.57
N SER A 134 24.53 -8.06 25.63
CA SER A 134 23.57 -9.17 25.62
C SER A 134 22.10 -8.77 25.41
N LYS A 135 21.75 -7.48 25.51
CA LYS A 135 20.35 -7.02 25.53
C LYS A 135 19.83 -6.55 24.18
N TRP A 136 20.74 -6.12 23.31
CA TRP A 136 20.44 -5.35 22.11
C TRP A 136 20.81 -6.15 20.87
N LEU A 137 19.80 -6.63 20.15
CA LEU A 137 20.02 -7.48 18.98
C LEU A 137 19.84 -6.69 17.68
N PRO A 138 20.76 -6.82 16.72
CA PRO A 138 20.74 -6.05 15.49
C PRO A 138 19.63 -6.52 14.54
N VAL A 139 19.00 -5.56 13.88
CA VAL A 139 17.97 -5.74 12.85
C VAL A 139 18.28 -4.83 11.68
N LYS A 140 18.43 -5.41 10.49
CA LYS A 140 18.66 -4.66 9.26
C LYS A 140 17.43 -3.86 8.88
N LEU A 141 17.63 -2.60 8.48
CA LEU A 141 16.56 -1.76 7.95
C LEU A 141 16.21 -2.11 6.51
N ASP A 142 14.99 -1.75 6.10
CA ASP A 142 14.49 -1.87 4.74
C ASP A 142 14.60 -3.28 4.12
N GLU A 143 14.70 -4.34 4.93
CA GLU A 143 14.68 -5.70 4.39
C GLU A 143 13.28 -5.99 3.82
N PRO A 144 13.20 -6.40 2.55
CA PRO A 144 11.91 -6.76 1.95
C PRO A 144 11.37 -8.03 2.60
N ALA A 145 10.06 -8.25 2.55
CA ALA A 145 9.46 -9.52 2.96
C ALA A 145 9.96 -10.70 2.09
N SER A 146 10.60 -10.41 0.96
CA SER A 146 10.85 -11.31 -0.19
C SER A 146 11.99 -12.29 -0.13
N LYS A 147 12.61 -12.50 1.03
CA LYS A 147 13.56 -13.61 1.15
C LYS A 147 12.86 -14.97 0.98
N VAL A 148 11.55 -15.04 1.18
CA VAL A 148 10.76 -16.26 1.00
C VAL A 148 10.34 -16.42 -0.47
N LYS A 149 10.77 -17.51 -1.12
CA LYS A 149 10.62 -17.79 -2.56
C LYS A 149 9.18 -17.87 -3.09
N GLN A 150 8.16 -17.88 -2.23
CA GLN A 150 6.75 -17.98 -2.61
C GLN A 150 5.92 -16.98 -1.81
N PHE A 151 5.18 -16.13 -2.51
CA PHE A 151 4.34 -15.10 -1.89
C PHE A 151 2.87 -15.27 -2.21
N PRO A 152 2.09 -15.87 -1.31
CA PRO A 152 0.63 -15.75 -1.37
C PRO A 152 0.10 -14.45 -0.75
N HIS A 153 0.89 -13.67 0.00
CA HIS A 153 0.37 -12.58 0.83
C HIS A 153 1.14 -11.26 0.67
N GLN A 154 0.57 -10.33 -0.10
CA GLN A 154 0.99 -8.92 -0.09
C GLN A 154 0.26 -8.21 1.06
N ALA A 155 0.99 -7.86 2.12
CA ALA A 155 0.42 -7.05 3.21
C ALA A 155 0.28 -5.60 2.75
N VAL A 156 -0.95 -5.13 2.59
CA VAL A 156 -1.23 -3.72 2.32
C VAL A 156 -1.21 -2.95 3.64
N ILE A 157 -0.14 -2.21 3.89
CA ILE A 157 -0.02 -1.33 5.05
C ILE A 157 -0.60 0.03 4.69
N ARG A 158 -1.75 0.37 5.29
CA ARG A 158 -2.28 1.75 5.19
C ARG A 158 -1.43 2.66 6.06
N MET A 159 -0.63 3.51 5.43
CA MET A 159 0.07 4.60 6.11
C MET A 159 -0.87 5.80 6.17
N THR A 160 -1.44 6.06 7.34
CA THR A 160 -1.90 7.41 7.66
C THR A 160 -0.68 8.15 8.18
N SER A 161 -0.24 9.18 7.44
CA SER A 161 0.74 10.16 7.94
C SER A 161 0.13 10.82 9.17
N SER A 162 0.44 10.27 10.33
CA SER A 162 0.05 10.85 11.61
C SER A 162 1.05 11.95 11.91
N ASP A 163 0.55 13.17 12.13
CA ASP A 163 1.36 14.30 12.62
C ASP A 163 1.78 14.09 14.10
N GLU A 164 1.40 12.96 14.71
CA GLU A 164 1.86 12.55 16.03
C GLU A 164 3.32 12.10 15.94
N GLY A 165 4.24 12.98 16.32
CA GLY A 165 5.70 12.82 16.18
C GLY A 165 6.32 11.57 16.81
N ASP A 166 7.65 11.61 16.94
CA ASP A 166 8.44 10.45 17.36
C ASP A 166 8.03 9.93 18.75
N ALA A 167 7.93 8.61 18.89
CA ALA A 167 7.77 7.95 20.18
C ALA A 167 9.15 7.59 20.72
N THR A 168 9.64 8.38 21.66
CA THR A 168 10.93 8.19 22.35
C THR A 168 10.72 8.04 23.85
N GLY A 169 11.69 7.48 24.55
CA GLY A 169 11.74 7.41 25.99
C GLY A 169 13.15 7.10 26.47
N GLU A 170 13.26 6.65 27.72
CA GLU A 170 14.54 6.53 28.44
C GLU A 170 15.61 5.69 27.73
N LYS A 171 15.19 4.68 26.94
CA LYS A 171 16.11 3.74 26.27
C LYS A 171 16.26 3.98 24.77
N GLY A 172 15.62 5.02 24.24
CA GLY A 172 15.64 5.37 22.82
C GLY A 172 14.25 5.44 22.22
N GLU A 173 14.13 4.99 20.97
CA GLU A 173 12.88 5.02 20.22
C GLU A 173 12.00 3.80 20.52
N ILE A 174 10.71 3.93 20.24
CA ILE A 174 9.74 2.84 20.42
C ILE A 174 9.33 2.28 19.07
N TYR A 175 9.55 0.98 18.90
CA TYR A 175 9.15 0.20 17.73
C TYR A 175 8.00 -0.72 18.09
N LYS A 176 7.03 -0.84 17.20
CA LYS A 176 5.98 -1.86 17.29
C LYS A 176 6.37 -2.99 16.38
N ILE A 177 6.33 -4.19 16.93
CA ILE A 177 6.58 -5.41 16.19
C ILE A 177 5.30 -6.22 16.17
N GLN A 178 4.90 -6.63 14.96
CA GLN A 178 3.67 -7.36 14.71
C GLN A 178 3.97 -8.71 14.08
N VAL A 179 3.43 -9.76 14.68
CA VAL A 179 3.61 -11.15 14.26
C VAL A 179 2.35 -11.64 13.58
N ALA A 180 2.52 -12.33 12.46
CA ALA A 180 1.42 -13.00 11.77
C ALA A 180 0.84 -14.12 12.65
N MET A 181 -0.48 -14.24 12.64
CA MET A 181 -1.18 -15.34 13.31
C MET A 181 -1.64 -16.35 12.27
N LEU A 182 -1.41 -17.62 12.55
CA LEU A 182 -1.90 -18.73 11.74
C LEU A 182 -3.41 -18.95 11.96
N PRO A 183 -4.11 -19.60 11.01
CA PRO A 183 -5.47 -20.10 11.24
C PRO A 183 -5.45 -21.05 12.44
N GLY A 184 -6.07 -20.64 13.55
CA GLY A 184 -5.99 -21.34 14.84
C GLY A 184 -5.40 -20.52 15.99
N GLY A 185 -4.95 -19.29 15.71
CA GLY A 185 -4.54 -18.34 16.74
C GLY A 185 -3.10 -18.51 17.24
N ALA A 186 -2.37 -19.50 16.73
CA ALA A 186 -0.94 -19.65 17.00
C ALA A 186 -0.12 -18.55 16.29
N LEU A 187 1.00 -18.16 16.87
CA LEU A 187 1.97 -17.27 16.22
C LEU A 187 2.71 -18.01 15.13
N SER A 188 2.89 -17.38 13.97
CA SER A 188 3.76 -17.93 12.93
C SER A 188 5.22 -17.85 13.37
N THR A 189 5.94 -18.97 13.25
CA THR A 189 7.40 -19.11 13.48
C THR A 189 8.22 -18.99 12.21
N VAL A 190 7.56 -18.95 11.05
CA VAL A 190 8.19 -18.95 9.73
C VAL A 190 7.99 -17.63 8.99
N ASP A 191 6.95 -16.88 9.32
CA ASP A 191 6.65 -15.61 8.65
C ASP A 191 7.48 -14.46 9.24
N PRO A 192 7.98 -13.54 8.40
CA PRO A 192 8.67 -12.36 8.89
C PRO A 192 7.73 -11.47 9.73
N MET A 193 8.29 -10.83 10.76
CA MET A 193 7.56 -9.89 11.61
C MET A 193 7.69 -8.46 11.06
N LEU A 194 6.61 -7.71 11.07
CA LEU A 194 6.63 -6.32 10.62
C LEU A 194 7.11 -5.42 11.77
N VAL A 195 8.22 -4.70 11.55
CA VAL A 195 8.83 -3.78 12.51
C VAL A 195 8.73 -2.35 12.00
N TYR A 196 8.23 -1.43 12.82
CA TYR A 196 8.16 -0.01 12.47
C TYR A 196 8.05 0.88 13.70
N ASN A 197 8.56 2.11 13.59
CA ASN A 197 8.40 3.13 14.62
C ASN A 197 7.10 3.93 14.46
N LYS A 198 6.82 4.83 15.43
CA LYS A 198 5.58 5.62 15.42
C LYS A 198 5.45 6.51 14.19
N ALA A 199 6.51 7.24 13.83
CA ALA A 199 6.56 8.11 12.66
C ALA A 199 6.52 7.36 11.32
N ARG A 200 6.67 6.02 11.32
CA ARG A 200 6.69 5.15 10.13
C ARG A 200 7.81 5.47 9.14
N ASN A 201 8.77 6.31 9.53
CA ASN A 201 9.94 6.67 8.73
C ASN A 201 11.04 5.60 8.83
N ARG A 202 10.93 4.64 9.75
CA ARG A 202 11.79 3.45 9.83
C ARG A 202 10.94 2.20 9.89
N LYS A 203 11.13 1.34 8.91
CA LYS A 203 10.35 0.12 8.75
C LYS A 203 11.20 -0.98 8.14
N THR A 204 10.97 -2.20 8.59
CA THR A 204 11.67 -3.37 8.09
C THR A 204 10.86 -4.64 8.38
N PHE A 205 11.26 -5.74 7.76
CA PHE A 205 10.80 -7.07 8.13
C PHE A 205 11.88 -7.78 8.93
N LEU A 206 11.52 -8.26 10.12
CA LEU A 206 12.37 -9.11 10.93
C LEU A 206 12.17 -10.56 10.50
N HIS A 207 13.15 -11.11 9.80
CA HIS A 207 13.11 -12.47 9.25
C HIS A 207 13.55 -13.53 10.27
N PRO A 208 13.12 -14.80 10.12
CA PRO A 208 13.49 -15.90 11.02
C PRO A 208 15.00 -16.17 11.14
N ASP A 209 15.79 -15.75 10.15
CA ASP A 209 17.26 -15.84 10.14
C ASP A 209 17.93 -14.77 11.03
N SER A 210 17.17 -13.75 11.46
CA SER A 210 17.70 -12.69 12.32
C SER A 210 17.88 -13.17 13.76
N PRO A 211 18.99 -12.80 14.42
CA PRO A 211 19.22 -13.15 15.82
C PRO A 211 18.13 -12.60 16.76
N ALA A 212 17.48 -11.48 16.39
CA ALA A 212 16.42 -10.88 17.18
C ALA A 212 15.05 -11.59 17.06
N TYR A 213 14.85 -12.47 16.07
CA TYR A 213 13.53 -13.02 15.75
C TYR A 213 12.92 -13.84 16.89
N LEU A 214 13.60 -14.90 17.33
CA LEU A 214 13.08 -15.80 18.38
C LEU A 214 12.90 -15.08 19.74
N PRO A 215 13.84 -14.26 20.22
CA PRO A 215 13.64 -13.49 21.45
C PRO A 215 12.42 -12.57 21.39
N VAL A 216 12.24 -11.84 20.28
CA VAL A 216 11.08 -10.96 20.07
C VAL A 216 9.79 -11.76 20.03
N GLN A 217 9.76 -12.89 19.32
CA GLN A 217 8.60 -13.77 19.24
C GLN A 217 8.13 -14.23 20.61
N ARG A 218 9.06 -14.78 21.41
CA ARG A 218 8.77 -15.29 22.76
C ARG A 218 8.23 -14.19 23.67
N LYS A 219 8.75 -12.96 23.56
CA LYS A 219 8.26 -11.82 24.34
C LYS A 219 6.84 -11.42 23.94
N ILE A 220 6.50 -11.48 22.66
CA ILE A 220 5.14 -11.20 22.16
C ILE A 220 4.18 -12.30 22.62
N GLU A 221 4.58 -13.56 22.50
CA GLU A 221 3.81 -14.72 22.95
C GLU A 221 3.49 -14.66 24.44
N GLY A 222 4.50 -14.43 25.27
CA GLY A 222 4.36 -14.40 26.74
C GLY A 222 3.48 -13.26 27.27
N ARG A 223 3.24 -12.21 26.49
CA ARG A 223 2.38 -11.08 26.89
C ARG A 223 0.88 -11.34 26.60
N GLY A 224 0.57 -12.31 25.75
CA GLY A 224 -0.78 -12.59 25.30
C GLY A 224 -1.30 -11.63 24.21
N PHE A 225 -2.40 -12.05 23.56
CA PHE A 225 -2.97 -11.40 22.38
C PHE A 225 -3.95 -10.28 22.75
N ASN A 226 -3.53 -9.02 22.68
CA ASN A 226 -4.38 -7.85 22.99
C ASN A 226 -4.83 -7.06 21.73
N GLY A 227 -5.04 -7.73 20.60
CA GLY A 227 -5.47 -7.09 19.35
C GLY A 227 -6.85 -7.56 18.90
N ALA A 228 -7.81 -6.65 18.80
CA ALA A 228 -9.18 -6.96 18.37
C ALA A 228 -9.25 -7.55 16.94
N VAL A 229 -8.31 -7.18 16.05
CA VAL A 229 -8.20 -7.70 14.69
C VAL A 229 -6.75 -7.50 14.22
N GLY A 230 -6.06 -8.54 13.72
CA GLY A 230 -4.86 -8.37 12.89
C GLY A 230 -3.50 -8.86 13.41
N GLY A 231 -3.43 -9.74 14.41
CA GLY A 231 -2.16 -10.35 14.84
C GLY A 231 -1.71 -9.92 16.24
N ALA A 232 -0.72 -10.63 16.79
CA ALA A 232 -0.10 -10.27 18.06
C ALA A 232 0.91 -9.14 17.86
N LYS A 233 0.99 -8.23 18.84
CA LYS A 233 1.86 -7.06 18.79
C LYS A 233 2.43 -6.73 20.16
N ALA A 234 3.66 -6.23 20.19
CA ALA A 234 4.22 -5.57 21.36
C ALA A 234 5.07 -4.37 20.94
N TYR A 235 5.48 -3.59 21.93
CA TYR A 235 6.30 -2.39 21.77
C TYR A 235 7.66 -2.69 22.38
N PHE A 236 8.72 -2.38 21.64
CA PHE A 236 10.10 -2.64 22.00
C PHE A 236 10.88 -1.34 21.95
N TRP A 237 11.88 -1.22 22.83
CA TRP A 237 12.89 -0.19 22.71
C TRP A 237 13.80 -0.49 21.52
N GLY A 238 14.11 0.52 20.73
CA GLY A 238 15.01 0.43 19.60
C GLY A 238 15.99 1.59 19.55
N ARG A 239 17.20 1.30 19.09
CA ARG A 239 18.23 2.29 18.83
C ARG A 239 18.73 2.12 17.42
N TYR A 240 18.59 3.15 16.61
CA TYR A 240 19.18 3.17 15.29
C TYR A 240 20.63 3.60 15.37
N ARG A 241 21.51 2.83 14.73
CA ARG A 241 22.92 3.18 14.55
C ARG A 241 23.15 3.46 13.08
N LYS A 242 23.81 4.59 12.83
CA LYS A 242 24.05 5.05 11.46
C LYS A 242 25.28 4.38 10.85
N GLU A 243 26.21 3.96 11.71
CA GLU A 243 27.49 3.37 11.35
C GLU A 243 27.32 2.07 10.57
N ASP A 244 26.33 1.27 10.96
CA ASP A 244 26.00 -0.03 10.36
C ASP A 244 24.61 -0.06 9.68
N ASP A 245 23.86 1.04 9.72
CA ASP A 245 22.50 1.18 9.18
C ASP A 245 21.54 0.12 9.78
N MET A 246 21.71 -0.20 11.06
CA MET A 246 20.90 -1.19 11.78
C MET A 246 20.07 -0.57 12.91
N VAL A 247 18.93 -1.20 13.19
CA VAL A 247 18.15 -0.96 14.40
C VAL A 247 18.46 -2.06 15.40
N TYR A 248 18.95 -1.68 16.57
CA TYR A 248 19.17 -2.57 17.69
C TYR A 248 17.91 -2.61 18.54
N ILE A 249 17.30 -3.78 18.67
CA ILE A 249 16.08 -3.99 19.45
C ILE A 249 16.42 -4.55 20.83
N ASN A 250 15.90 -3.94 21.89
CA ASN A 250 16.03 -4.47 23.23
C ASN A 250 15.10 -5.68 23.38
N THR A 251 15.66 -6.86 23.61
CA THR A 251 14.86 -8.09 23.70
C THR A 251 14.60 -8.55 25.14
N GLU A 252 15.14 -7.86 26.14
CA GLU A 252 14.88 -8.15 27.55
C GLU A 252 13.66 -7.38 28.07
N GLU A 253 13.56 -6.10 27.70
CA GLU A 253 12.57 -5.17 28.24
C GLU A 253 11.68 -4.57 27.16
N LEU A 254 10.37 -4.68 27.37
CA LEU A 254 9.37 -4.09 26.49
C LEU A 254 9.19 -2.59 26.77
N ALA A 255 8.95 -1.83 25.71
CA ALA A 255 8.56 -0.43 25.84
C ALA A 255 7.10 -0.31 26.34
N PRO A 256 6.74 0.83 26.97
CA PRO A 256 5.36 1.10 27.37
C PRO A 256 4.42 1.11 26.16
N VAL A 257 3.17 0.70 26.38
CA VAL A 257 2.14 0.68 25.33
C VAL A 257 1.91 2.09 24.81
N GLN A 258 1.89 2.25 23.50
CA GLN A 258 1.67 3.53 22.83
C GLN A 258 0.34 3.54 22.08
N LYS A 259 -0.34 4.69 22.09
CA LYS A 259 -1.52 4.95 21.26
C LYS A 259 -1.05 5.36 19.86
N TRP A 260 -1.27 4.48 18.87
CA TRP A 260 -0.82 4.57 17.48
C TRP A 260 -1.98 4.41 16.51
#